data_AF-A0A7J9IQ36-F1
#
_entry.id   AF-A0A7J9IQ36-F1
#
_cell.length_a   1.000
_cell.length_b   1.000
_cell.length_c   1.000
_cell.angle_alpha   90.00
_cell.angle_beta   90.00
_cell.angle_gamma   90.00
#
_symmetry.space_group_name_H-M   'P 1'
#
loop_
_entity.id
_entity.type
_entity.pdbx_description
1 polymer ?
#
loop_
_entity_poly.entity_id
_entity_poly.type
_entity_poly.pdbx_seq_one_letter_code
_entity_poly.pdbx_strand_id
1 'polypeptide(L)'
;IPSLRRLILSQNQFNGSIGDLHGNASSLLHTLVLSSNKLQGRFPMSVFELHGLEIFTLPSNNFSGLIPMSAFQNLRNLACLDLSYNMLSIDGTAINISSRSFPTFYTLKLLTLVTAFNLLLSSPSQITTFMGVSLRHRDVLDLSNNSEWANSSMPLSDERAFWSCWLQHLGLNQSRLEGKVPKSLGNCKCLEVLDIGNNQINDSFPCHLKNIAKLHVLVLRSNKFNGHIDCPRNNNGWPMLQIFDLASNNFSGKLHMTCLGTWDVMQPNSDKGQSELKHLINLDFGDDDFKYYEDAIPVNIKGNKLELVKIPVNNFEGPIPEVIGKFEALDALNFSHNAFTGSIPTTFGNLRELGSYSLVGPIPTSTQLQSFSEASFENNTGLCGPPLKTMCGLPPAKEDSPSESETGSIIH
;
A
#
# COMPACT_ATOMS: atom_id res chain seq x y z
N ILE A 1 7.80 22.93 -31.35
CA ILE A 1 6.68 23.92 -31.41
C ILE A 1 6.98 25.00 -30.37
N PRO A 2 7.51 26.16 -30.77
CA PRO A 2 8.04 27.16 -29.83
C PRO A 2 7.00 27.80 -28.89
N SER A 3 5.71 27.71 -29.21
CA SER A 3 4.60 28.23 -28.39
C SER A 3 3.96 27.17 -27.49
N LEU A 4 4.44 25.93 -27.53
CA LEU A 4 3.82 24.80 -26.83
C LEU A 4 3.95 24.98 -25.31
N ARG A 5 2.82 24.85 -24.60
CA ARG A 5 2.74 24.98 -23.14
C ARG A 5 2.44 23.65 -22.44
N ARG A 6 1.65 22.79 -23.09
CA ARG A 6 1.31 21.45 -22.60
C ARG A 6 1.50 20.44 -23.71
N LEU A 7 2.15 19.33 -23.40
CA LEU A 7 2.30 18.18 -24.27
C LEU A 7 1.91 16.91 -23.50
N ILE A 8 0.86 16.26 -23.96
CA ILE A 8 0.30 15.05 -23.35
C ILE A 8 0.26 13.97 -24.42
N LEU A 9 1.06 12.93 -24.24
CA LEU A 9 1.23 11.82 -25.17
C LEU A 9 1.05 10.45 -24.47
N SER A 10 0.43 10.44 -23.29
CA SER A 10 0.28 9.23 -22.47
C SER A 10 -0.56 8.15 -23.15
N GLN A 11 -0.38 6.89 -22.72
CA GLN A 11 -1.17 5.73 -23.17
C GLN A 11 -1.15 5.50 -24.69
N ASN A 12 0.05 5.59 -25.29
CA ASN A 12 0.25 5.38 -26.71
C ASN A 12 1.27 4.26 -26.97
N GLN A 13 1.64 4.06 -28.24
CA GLN A 13 2.65 3.07 -28.66
C GLN A 13 3.95 3.74 -29.12
N PHE A 14 4.22 4.98 -28.69
CA PHE A 14 5.41 5.72 -29.10
C PHE A 14 6.67 4.97 -28.67
N ASN A 15 7.61 4.80 -29.60
CA ASN A 15 8.87 4.09 -29.37
C ASN A 15 10.07 4.97 -29.75
N GLY A 16 11.28 4.46 -29.52
CA GLY A 16 12.51 5.22 -29.76
C GLY A 16 12.82 6.20 -28.61
N SER A 17 13.82 7.06 -28.84
CA SER A 17 14.26 8.05 -27.85
C SER A 17 13.57 9.40 -28.06
N ILE A 18 13.39 10.16 -26.98
CA ILE A 18 12.92 11.57 -27.03
C ILE A 18 13.95 12.48 -27.72
N GLY A 19 15.22 12.04 -27.84
CA GLY A 19 16.30 12.87 -28.36
C GLY A 19 16.65 14.04 -27.44
N ASP A 20 17.63 14.83 -27.86
CA ASP A 20 18.02 16.04 -27.14
C ASP A 20 17.01 17.17 -27.42
N LEU A 21 16.51 17.80 -26.35
CA LEU A 21 15.52 18.88 -26.42
C LEU A 21 16.17 20.26 -26.55
N HIS A 22 17.50 20.35 -26.52
CA HIS A 22 18.26 21.59 -26.67
C HIS A 22 17.80 22.43 -27.87
N GLY A 23 17.57 23.73 -27.63
CA GLY A 23 17.28 24.74 -28.66
C GLY A 23 15.91 24.66 -29.36
N ASN A 24 15.21 23.52 -29.29
CA ASN A 24 13.97 23.26 -30.03
C ASN A 24 12.71 23.16 -29.16
N ALA A 25 12.88 22.95 -27.86
CA ALA A 25 11.78 22.90 -26.91
C ALA A 25 11.39 24.30 -26.41
N SER A 26 10.08 24.50 -26.24
CA SER A 26 9.50 25.75 -25.76
C SER A 26 9.90 25.98 -24.29
N SER A 27 10.53 27.13 -23.99
CA SER A 27 10.74 27.58 -22.60
C SER A 27 9.42 27.89 -21.87
N LEU A 28 8.31 27.94 -22.62
CA LEU A 28 6.96 28.09 -22.09
C LEU A 28 6.30 26.73 -21.76
N LEU A 29 6.98 25.61 -22.03
CA LEU A 29 6.47 24.29 -21.72
C LEU A 29 6.41 24.10 -20.21
N HIS A 30 5.22 23.76 -19.74
CA HIS A 30 4.87 23.70 -18.34
C HIS A 30 4.34 22.32 -17.94
N THR A 31 3.67 21.63 -18.86
CA THR A 31 3.20 20.25 -18.67
C THR A 31 3.79 19.34 -19.75
N LEU A 32 4.48 18.29 -19.31
CA LEU A 32 5.00 17.23 -20.18
C LEU A 32 4.63 15.86 -19.61
N VAL A 33 3.71 15.17 -20.28
CA VAL A 33 3.16 13.88 -19.85
C VAL A 33 3.40 12.84 -20.95
N LEU A 34 4.21 11.83 -20.65
CA LEU A 34 4.68 10.81 -21.60
C LEU A 34 4.38 9.36 -21.13
N SER A 35 3.59 9.21 -20.08
CA SER A 35 3.32 7.96 -19.38
C SER A 35 2.81 6.82 -20.28
N SER A 36 3.14 5.57 -19.94
CA SER A 36 2.58 4.37 -20.59
C SER A 36 2.79 4.35 -22.11
N ASN A 37 4.07 4.31 -22.50
CA ASN A 37 4.51 4.22 -23.90
C ASN A 37 5.62 3.15 -24.01
N LYS A 38 6.27 3.05 -25.17
CA LYS A 38 7.43 2.17 -25.43
C LYS A 38 8.71 3.00 -25.64
N LEU A 39 8.77 4.20 -25.10
CA LEU A 39 9.93 5.09 -25.28
C LEU A 39 11.14 4.48 -24.57
N GLN A 40 12.32 4.61 -25.17
CA GLN A 40 13.52 3.90 -24.72
C GLN A 40 14.81 4.67 -24.99
N GLY A 41 15.91 4.16 -24.45
CA GLY A 41 17.25 4.74 -24.60
C GLY A 41 17.64 5.62 -23.41
N ARG A 42 18.74 6.37 -23.54
CA ARG A 42 19.23 7.21 -22.45
C ARG A 42 18.27 8.38 -22.17
N PHE A 43 18.06 8.71 -20.90
CA PHE A 43 17.27 9.86 -20.49
C PHE A 43 17.87 11.17 -21.02
N PRO A 44 17.08 12.04 -21.65
CA PRO A 44 17.57 13.31 -22.17
C PRO A 44 17.73 14.34 -21.05
N MET A 45 18.98 14.62 -20.67
CA MET A 45 19.32 15.60 -19.62
C MET A 45 18.87 17.03 -19.93
N SER A 46 18.68 17.35 -21.21
CA SER A 46 18.12 18.62 -21.67
C SER A 46 16.72 18.92 -21.12
N VAL A 47 15.98 17.91 -20.64
CA VAL A 47 14.69 18.13 -19.96
C VAL A 47 14.86 19.05 -18.74
N PHE A 48 16.00 18.97 -18.04
CA PHE A 48 16.28 19.81 -16.87
C PHE A 48 16.55 21.28 -17.21
N GLU A 49 16.64 21.64 -18.49
CA GLU A 49 16.75 23.02 -18.96
C GLU A 49 15.38 23.67 -19.19
N LEU A 50 14.29 22.90 -19.11
CA LEU A 50 12.93 23.38 -19.25
C LEU A 50 12.47 24.01 -17.93
N HIS A 51 13.03 25.17 -17.60
CA HIS A 51 12.83 25.86 -16.32
C HIS A 51 11.37 26.21 -16.00
N GLY A 52 10.50 26.26 -17.01
CA GLY A 52 9.06 26.51 -16.88
C GLY A 52 8.22 25.27 -16.52
N LEU A 53 8.80 24.07 -16.50
CA LEU A 53 8.07 22.84 -16.17
C LEU A 53 7.55 22.87 -14.74
N GLU A 54 6.25 22.60 -14.61
CA GLU A 54 5.56 22.37 -13.35
C GLU A 54 5.16 20.91 -13.19
N ILE A 55 4.78 20.25 -14.28
CA ILE A 55 4.39 18.84 -14.29
C ILE A 55 5.24 18.09 -15.31
N PHE A 56 5.99 17.09 -14.83
CA PHE A 56 6.74 16.18 -15.69
C PHE A 56 6.54 14.73 -15.27
N THR A 57 5.91 13.94 -16.14
CA THR A 57 5.61 12.53 -15.89
C THR A 57 5.98 11.69 -17.11
N LEU A 58 6.69 10.59 -16.89
CA LEU A 58 6.99 9.58 -17.92
C LEU A 58 6.91 8.12 -17.43
N PRO A 59 6.10 7.77 -16.44
CA PRO A 59 6.11 6.43 -15.91
C PRO A 59 5.78 5.37 -16.95
N SER A 60 6.20 4.13 -16.70
CA SER A 60 5.90 2.98 -17.56
C SER A 60 6.45 3.17 -18.98
N ASN A 61 7.76 3.38 -19.05
CA ASN A 61 8.55 3.46 -20.27
C ASN A 61 9.84 2.65 -20.07
N ASN A 62 10.75 2.67 -21.06
CA ASN A 62 11.98 1.89 -21.07
C ASN A 62 13.23 2.79 -21.10
N PHE A 63 13.17 3.98 -20.47
CA PHE A 63 14.32 4.88 -20.38
C PHE A 63 15.38 4.36 -19.42
N SER A 64 16.65 4.58 -19.74
CA SER A 64 17.78 4.23 -18.89
C SER A 64 18.75 5.39 -18.68
N GLY A 65 19.67 5.25 -17.73
CA GLY A 65 20.74 6.22 -17.50
C GLY A 65 20.69 6.89 -16.14
N LEU A 66 21.77 7.61 -15.82
CA LEU A 66 22.01 8.22 -14.52
C LEU A 66 21.64 9.71 -14.53
N ILE A 67 20.76 10.12 -13.61
CA ILE A 67 20.31 11.49 -13.41
C ILE A 67 20.96 12.03 -12.14
N PRO A 68 21.87 13.00 -12.20
CA PRO A 68 22.38 13.66 -11.00
C PRO A 68 21.25 14.41 -10.30
N MET A 69 21.15 14.24 -8.98
CA MET A 69 20.10 14.86 -8.16
C MET A 69 20.15 16.40 -8.23
N SER A 70 21.33 16.96 -8.47
CA SER A 70 21.51 18.40 -8.70
C SER A 70 20.78 18.90 -9.95
N ALA A 71 20.48 18.05 -10.94
CA ALA A 71 19.74 18.46 -12.14
C ALA A 71 18.32 18.93 -11.82
N PHE A 72 17.67 18.35 -10.79
CA PHE A 72 16.35 18.78 -10.35
C PHE A 72 16.34 20.21 -9.79
N GLN A 73 17.48 20.76 -9.35
CA GLN A 73 17.59 22.14 -8.88
C GLN A 73 17.35 23.18 -10.00
N ASN A 74 17.49 22.76 -11.26
CA ASN A 74 17.25 23.63 -12.41
C ASN A 74 15.75 23.79 -12.72
N LEU A 75 14.91 22.86 -12.27
CA LEU A 75 13.46 22.86 -12.51
C LEU A 75 12.73 23.54 -11.34
N ARG A 76 12.87 24.87 -11.24
CA ARG A 76 12.44 25.64 -10.06
C ARG A 76 10.94 25.66 -9.79
N ASN A 77 10.14 25.50 -10.84
CA ASN A 77 8.68 25.50 -10.73
C ASN A 77 8.12 24.07 -10.62
N LEU A 78 8.98 23.04 -10.64
CA LEU A 78 8.53 21.66 -10.70
C LEU A 78 7.76 21.28 -9.43
N ALA A 79 6.47 20.99 -9.63
CA ALA A 79 5.50 20.64 -8.62
C ALA A 79 5.25 19.13 -8.61
N CYS A 80 5.24 18.50 -9.78
CA CYS A 80 4.98 17.07 -9.94
C CYS A 80 6.05 16.42 -10.80
N LEU A 81 6.71 15.41 -10.24
CA LEU A 81 7.71 14.59 -10.94
C LEU A 81 7.38 13.10 -10.76
N ASP A 82 7.16 12.42 -11.88
CA ASP A 82 7.01 10.95 -11.91
C ASP A 82 7.93 10.33 -12.97
N LEU A 83 8.98 9.67 -12.49
CA LEU A 83 9.96 8.94 -13.29
C LEU A 83 9.80 7.41 -13.19
N SER A 84 8.72 6.95 -12.54
CA SER A 84 8.54 5.56 -12.10
C SER A 84 8.53 4.54 -13.25
N TYR A 85 8.75 3.26 -12.95
CA TYR A 85 8.68 2.16 -13.93
C TYR A 85 9.52 2.43 -15.19
N ASN A 86 10.78 2.83 -14.98
CA ASN A 86 11.83 2.97 -15.99
C ASN A 86 13.14 2.33 -15.49
N MET A 87 14.15 2.26 -16.36
CA MET A 87 15.52 1.79 -16.04
C MET A 87 16.48 2.93 -15.66
N LEU A 88 15.96 4.03 -15.11
CA LEU A 88 16.73 5.20 -14.70
C LEU A 88 17.52 4.92 -13.41
N SER A 89 18.45 5.80 -13.04
CA SER A 89 19.15 5.81 -11.74
C SER A 89 19.38 7.26 -11.30
N ILE A 90 19.43 7.55 -10.00
CA ILE A 90 19.64 8.90 -9.48
C ILE A 90 20.95 8.98 -8.69
N ASP A 91 21.85 9.88 -9.09
CA ASP A 91 23.13 10.13 -8.41
C ASP A 91 23.00 11.27 -7.40
N GLY A 92 23.07 10.95 -6.11
CA GLY A 92 23.02 11.92 -5.03
C GLY A 92 24.38 12.42 -4.53
N THR A 93 25.52 12.00 -5.10
CA THR A 93 26.86 12.32 -4.57
C THR A 93 27.25 13.80 -4.68
N ALA A 94 26.54 14.60 -5.50
CA ALA A 94 26.79 16.02 -5.74
C ALA A 94 26.23 16.97 -4.64
N ILE A 95 26.29 16.55 -3.37
CA ILE A 95 25.78 17.32 -2.22
C ILE A 95 26.89 18.17 -1.60
N ASN A 96 27.23 19.25 -2.31
CA ASN A 96 27.62 20.47 -1.63
C ASN A 96 26.37 21.38 -1.66
N ILE A 97 25.35 21.06 -0.83
CA ILE A 97 24.02 21.73 -0.81
C ILE A 97 24.11 23.14 -0.19
N SER A 98 25.04 23.96 -0.65
CA SER A 98 25.38 25.23 -0.01
C SER A 98 25.09 26.47 -0.88
N SER A 99 24.25 26.41 -1.92
CA SER A 99 23.83 27.66 -2.60
C SER A 99 22.51 27.70 -3.39
N ARG A 100 21.82 26.59 -3.68
CA ARG A 100 20.52 26.62 -4.39
C ARG A 100 19.50 25.68 -3.74
N SER A 101 18.30 26.21 -3.47
CA SER A 101 17.18 25.44 -2.93
C SER A 101 16.61 24.51 -3.99
N PHE A 102 16.32 23.26 -3.61
CA PHE A 102 15.48 22.37 -4.42
C PHE A 102 14.08 22.97 -4.59
N PRO A 103 13.37 22.67 -5.69
CA PRO A 103 11.97 23.03 -5.83
C PRO A 103 11.13 22.33 -4.73
N THR A 104 10.04 22.97 -4.34
CA THR A 104 9.04 22.35 -3.46
C THR A 104 8.14 21.47 -4.30
N PHE A 105 8.18 20.17 -4.05
CA PHE A 105 7.29 19.22 -4.70
C PHE A 105 5.91 19.23 -4.02
N TYR A 106 4.91 18.74 -4.75
CA TYR A 106 3.65 18.22 -4.22
C TYR A 106 3.58 16.69 -4.44
N THR A 107 4.18 16.20 -5.52
CA THR A 107 4.29 14.78 -5.83
C THR A 107 5.68 14.46 -6.37
N LEU A 108 6.34 13.48 -5.75
CA LEU A 108 7.65 13.00 -6.14
C LEU A 108 7.67 11.46 -6.17
N LYS A 109 7.69 10.91 -7.38
CA LYS A 109 7.84 9.48 -7.63
C LYS A 109 9.10 9.25 -8.47
N LEU A 110 10.03 8.47 -7.92
CA LEU A 110 11.38 8.31 -8.49
C LEU A 110 11.75 6.87 -8.84
N LEU A 111 10.77 5.96 -8.92
CA LEU A 111 11.03 4.52 -9.13
C LEU A 111 11.95 4.25 -10.34
N THR A 112 13.07 3.60 -10.06
CA THR A 112 14.23 3.48 -10.96
C THR A 112 14.85 2.08 -10.77
N LEU A 113 15.08 1.31 -11.84
CA LEU A 113 15.86 0.06 -11.73
C LEU A 113 17.32 0.40 -11.40
N VAL A 114 17.69 0.23 -10.13
CA VAL A 114 19.04 0.47 -9.67
C VAL A 114 19.95 -0.67 -10.11
N THR A 115 20.77 -0.43 -11.13
CA THR A 115 21.93 -1.28 -11.44
C THR A 115 23.14 -0.40 -11.74
N ALA A 116 23.64 0.34 -10.74
CA ALA A 116 25.05 0.76 -10.58
C ALA A 116 25.19 1.77 -9.42
N PHE A 117 26.12 1.48 -8.50
CA PHE A 117 26.41 2.18 -7.25
C PHE A 117 26.92 3.63 -7.40
N ASN A 118 26.44 4.58 -6.57
CA ASN A 118 27.24 5.19 -5.47
C ASN A 118 26.47 6.11 -4.48
N LEU A 119 26.58 5.73 -3.20
CA LEU A 119 26.69 6.46 -1.91
C LEU A 119 25.59 7.33 -1.29
N LEU A 120 24.64 7.96 -2.00
CA LEU A 120 23.62 8.77 -1.29
C LEU A 120 22.26 8.07 -1.06
N LEU A 121 21.91 7.10 -1.91
CA LEU A 121 20.68 6.32 -1.78
C LEU A 121 20.95 4.87 -1.35
N SER A 122 22.18 4.52 -0.98
CA SER A 122 22.52 3.17 -0.49
C SER A 122 22.02 2.88 0.92
N SER A 123 21.61 3.92 1.67
CA SER A 123 20.98 3.75 2.97
C SER A 123 19.74 4.65 3.09
N PRO A 124 18.59 4.12 3.53
CA PRO A 124 17.37 4.91 3.73
C PRO A 124 17.54 6.10 4.69
N SER A 125 18.55 6.06 5.57
CA SER A 125 18.88 7.15 6.49
C SER A 125 19.23 8.47 5.82
N GLN A 126 19.73 8.48 4.58
CA GLN A 126 20.17 9.71 3.89
C GLN A 126 19.04 10.45 3.17
N ILE A 127 17.97 9.74 2.80
CA ILE A 127 16.73 10.33 2.23
C ILE A 127 16.07 11.27 3.24
N THR A 128 16.26 11.00 4.55
CA THR A 128 15.90 11.89 5.66
C THR A 128 16.31 13.34 5.41
N THR A 129 17.54 13.58 4.95
CA THR A 129 18.05 14.92 4.70
C THR A 129 17.35 15.58 3.53
N PHE A 130 17.11 14.84 2.44
CA PHE A 130 16.34 15.34 1.30
C PHE A 130 14.89 15.67 1.69
N MET A 131 14.24 14.76 2.43
CA MET A 131 12.87 14.95 2.93
C MET A 131 12.76 16.20 3.81
N GLY A 132 13.73 16.44 4.70
CA GLY A 132 13.72 17.60 5.58
C GLY A 132 13.94 18.95 4.89
N VAL A 133 14.55 18.97 3.69
CA VAL A 133 14.88 20.21 2.97
C VAL A 133 13.86 20.54 1.87
N SER A 134 13.30 19.52 1.21
CA SER A 134 12.51 19.68 -0.02
C SER A 134 11.00 19.53 0.16
N LEU A 135 10.54 18.71 1.11
CA LEU A 135 9.11 18.46 1.31
C LEU A 135 8.53 19.57 2.18
N ARG A 136 7.48 20.24 1.70
CA ARG A 136 6.86 21.37 2.41
C ARG A 136 5.34 21.40 2.30
N HIS A 137 4.72 20.54 1.48
CA HIS A 137 3.29 20.60 1.19
C HIS A 137 2.71 19.22 0.85
N ARG A 138 2.11 18.53 1.84
CA ARG A 138 1.24 17.35 1.64
C ARG A 138 1.78 16.39 0.58
N ASP A 139 3.03 16.01 0.76
CA ASP A 139 3.82 15.41 -0.30
C ASP A 139 3.53 13.92 -0.47
N VAL A 140 3.45 13.47 -1.73
CA VAL A 140 3.48 12.04 -2.09
C VAL A 140 4.92 11.63 -2.34
N LEU A 141 5.43 10.69 -1.53
CA LEU A 141 6.74 10.10 -1.68
C LEU A 141 6.61 8.59 -1.90
N ASP A 142 6.89 8.15 -3.11
CA ASP A 142 6.93 6.73 -3.47
C ASP A 142 8.37 6.31 -3.79
N LEU A 143 8.92 5.48 -2.91
CA LEU A 143 10.23 4.85 -3.00
C LEU A 143 10.08 3.32 -2.89
N SER A 144 9.03 2.79 -3.51
CA SER A 144 8.83 1.35 -3.64
C SER A 144 9.84 0.71 -4.59
N ASN A 145 9.98 -0.61 -4.48
CA ASN A 145 10.80 -1.48 -5.32
C ASN A 145 12.29 -1.08 -5.38
N ASN A 146 12.84 -0.64 -4.25
CA ASN A 146 14.25 -0.29 -4.11
C ASN A 146 15.04 -1.51 -3.60
N SER A 147 15.45 -2.41 -4.50
CA SER A 147 16.16 -3.66 -4.15
C SER A 147 17.51 -3.45 -3.45
N GLU A 148 18.15 -2.31 -3.66
CA GLU A 148 19.44 -1.95 -3.04
C GLU A 148 19.33 -1.62 -1.54
N TRP A 149 18.12 -1.36 -1.02
CA TRP A 149 17.90 -1.20 0.43
C TRP A 149 17.77 -2.53 1.16
N ALA A 150 18.16 -3.63 0.50
CA ALA A 150 18.27 -4.93 1.12
C ALA A 150 19.02 -4.82 2.44
N ASN A 151 18.37 -5.32 3.49
CA ASN A 151 18.93 -5.37 4.84
C ASN A 151 19.23 -3.99 5.45
N SER A 152 18.52 -2.95 5.00
CA SER A 152 18.56 -1.63 5.62
C SER A 152 17.30 -1.36 6.44
N SER A 153 17.43 -0.59 7.52
CA SER A 153 16.27 -0.08 8.27
C SER A 153 15.50 0.96 7.46
N MET A 154 14.18 1.06 7.69
CA MET A 154 13.34 2.12 7.10
C MET A 154 13.95 3.53 7.22
N PRO A 155 13.69 4.42 6.23
CA PRO A 155 14.01 5.84 6.37
C PRO A 155 13.22 6.42 7.55
N LEU A 156 13.65 7.54 8.13
CA LEU A 156 13.06 8.16 9.33
C LEU A 156 13.46 7.53 10.69
N SER A 157 14.43 6.61 10.73
CA SER A 157 14.91 6.01 11.99
C SER A 157 15.58 7.00 12.97
N ASP A 158 16.07 8.14 12.48
CA ASP A 158 16.65 9.19 13.34
C ASP A 158 15.56 10.08 13.96
N GLU A 159 15.26 9.83 15.24
CA GLU A 159 14.24 10.56 16.01
C GLU A 159 14.55 12.06 16.16
N ARG A 160 15.80 12.51 15.94
CA ARG A 160 16.23 13.90 16.15
C ARG A 160 15.94 14.83 14.96
N ALA A 161 15.62 14.29 13.78
CA ALA A 161 15.61 15.05 12.53
C ALA A 161 14.24 15.61 12.11
N PHE A 162 13.14 15.34 12.84
CA PHE A 162 11.80 15.54 12.28
C PHE A 162 10.85 16.30 13.21
N TRP A 163 10.83 17.63 13.02
CA TRP A 163 9.86 18.51 13.68
C TRP A 163 8.63 18.80 12.81
N SER A 164 8.66 18.45 11.52
CA SER A 164 7.54 18.64 10.59
C SER A 164 7.56 17.61 9.47
N CYS A 165 6.75 16.56 9.61
CA CYS A 165 6.53 15.60 8.53
C CYS A 165 5.26 16.00 7.77
N TRP A 166 5.45 16.51 6.55
CA TRP A 166 4.38 16.96 5.65
C TRP A 166 3.91 15.88 4.66
N LEU A 167 4.39 14.64 4.80
CA LEU A 167 4.00 13.54 3.92
C LEU A 167 2.50 13.25 4.04
N GLN A 168 1.85 13.13 2.89
CA GLN A 168 0.49 12.62 2.74
C GLN A 168 0.49 11.14 2.31
N HIS A 169 1.46 10.72 1.50
CA HIS A 169 1.64 9.33 1.09
C HIS A 169 3.12 8.94 1.22
N LEU A 170 3.37 7.81 1.87
CA LEU A 170 4.67 7.15 1.93
C LEU A 170 4.57 5.70 1.41
N GLY A 171 5.15 5.44 0.24
CA GLY A 171 5.32 4.10 -0.33
C GLY A 171 6.76 3.62 -0.21
N LEU A 172 6.98 2.47 0.41
CA LEU A 172 8.30 1.83 0.62
C LEU A 172 8.22 0.31 0.37
N ASN A 173 7.18 -0.17 -0.30
CA ASN A 173 6.95 -1.59 -0.55
C ASN A 173 7.99 -2.19 -1.49
N GLN A 174 8.23 -3.51 -1.42
CA GLN A 174 9.15 -4.23 -2.31
C GLN A 174 10.63 -3.79 -2.23
N SER A 175 11.05 -3.18 -1.13
CA SER A 175 12.40 -2.61 -0.98
C SER A 175 13.35 -3.44 -0.10
N ARG A 176 12.96 -4.67 0.26
CA ARG A 176 13.74 -5.61 1.11
C ARG A 176 14.22 -5.00 2.45
N LEU A 177 13.48 -4.00 2.96
CA LEU A 177 13.78 -3.30 4.21
C LEU A 177 13.67 -4.22 5.42
N GLU A 178 14.51 -4.05 6.44
CA GLU A 178 14.48 -4.80 7.69
C GLU A 178 14.31 -3.89 8.92
N GLY A 179 14.41 -4.47 10.11
CA GLY A 179 14.33 -3.74 11.37
C GLY A 179 12.89 -3.42 11.78
N LYS A 180 12.71 -2.28 12.44
CA LYS A 180 11.46 -1.85 13.09
C LYS A 180 10.85 -0.63 12.40
N VAL A 181 9.54 -0.44 12.60
CA VAL A 181 8.87 0.77 12.12
C VAL A 181 9.28 1.96 13.03
N PRO A 182 9.84 3.04 12.46
CA PRO A 182 10.31 4.17 13.25
C PRO A 182 9.18 4.88 14.02
N LYS A 183 9.36 5.11 15.32
CA LYS A 183 8.38 5.82 16.17
C LYS A 183 8.09 7.23 15.68
N SER A 184 9.09 7.89 15.09
CA SER A 184 9.02 9.21 14.46
C SER A 184 7.91 9.31 13.40
N LEU A 185 7.55 8.20 12.75
CA LEU A 185 6.46 8.16 11.76
C LEU A 185 5.12 8.56 12.39
N GLY A 186 4.91 8.32 13.69
CA GLY A 186 3.74 8.78 14.45
C GLY A 186 3.61 10.31 14.56
N ASN A 187 4.67 11.07 14.21
CA ASN A 187 4.66 12.53 14.14
C ASN A 187 4.17 13.06 12.78
N CYS A 188 4.02 12.20 11.76
CA CYS A 188 3.49 12.55 10.45
C CYS A 188 1.96 12.73 10.47
N LYS A 189 1.48 13.84 11.03
CA LYS A 189 0.03 14.11 11.21
C LYS A 189 -0.75 14.32 9.91
N CYS A 190 -0.06 14.53 8.80
CA CYS A 190 -0.68 14.67 7.47
C CYS A 190 -0.74 13.35 6.69
N LEU A 191 -0.16 12.27 7.21
CA LEU A 191 -0.06 11.01 6.47
C LEU A 191 -1.44 10.35 6.35
N GLU A 192 -1.81 10.04 5.11
CA GLU A 192 -3.08 9.44 4.73
C GLU A 192 -2.89 8.03 4.14
N VAL A 193 -1.75 7.76 3.48
CA VAL A 193 -1.40 6.45 2.93
C VAL A 193 0.00 6.02 3.39
N LEU A 194 0.09 4.82 3.96
CA LEU A 194 1.36 4.15 4.28
C LEU A 194 1.38 2.74 3.70
N ASP A 195 2.25 2.51 2.72
CA ASP A 195 2.54 1.17 2.19
C ASP A 195 3.99 0.79 2.48
N ILE A 196 4.18 -0.19 3.35
CA ILE A 196 5.49 -0.78 3.66
C ILE A 196 5.49 -2.30 3.43
N GLY A 197 4.55 -2.80 2.62
CA GLY A 197 4.38 -4.22 2.35
C GLY A 197 5.50 -4.84 1.51
N ASN A 198 5.61 -6.17 1.53
CA ASN A 198 6.61 -6.92 0.75
C ASN A 198 8.05 -6.51 1.11
N ASN A 199 8.35 -6.49 2.41
CA ASN A 199 9.68 -6.19 2.95
C ASN A 199 10.11 -7.33 3.92
N GLN A 200 11.18 -7.11 4.69
CA GLN A 200 11.68 -8.03 5.72
C GLN A 200 11.55 -7.45 7.14
N ILE A 201 10.62 -6.51 7.35
CA ILE A 201 10.44 -5.79 8.62
C ILE A 201 10.04 -6.79 9.71
N ASN A 202 10.79 -6.79 10.82
CA ASN A 202 10.56 -7.67 11.96
C ASN A 202 10.29 -6.82 13.20
N ASP A 203 9.01 -6.62 13.50
CA ASP A 203 8.55 -5.78 14.59
C ASP A 203 7.21 -6.28 15.16
N SER A 204 6.83 -5.74 16.31
CA SER A 204 5.45 -5.84 16.80
C SER A 204 4.51 -4.90 16.01
N PHE A 205 3.20 -5.04 16.20
CA PHE A 205 2.23 -4.12 15.60
C PHE A 205 2.55 -2.65 15.95
N PRO A 206 2.69 -1.73 14.97
CA PRO A 206 3.20 -0.38 15.20
C PRO A 206 2.13 0.56 15.81
N CYS A 207 1.82 0.36 17.09
CA CYS A 207 0.80 1.12 17.82
C CYS A 207 1.04 2.65 17.90
N HIS A 208 2.25 3.12 17.60
CA HIS A 208 2.54 4.56 17.54
C HIS A 208 1.87 5.25 16.34
N LEU A 209 1.50 4.49 15.30
CA LEU A 209 0.79 5.01 14.12
C LEU A 209 -0.66 5.42 14.42
N LYS A 210 -1.26 4.97 15.54
CA LYS A 210 -2.59 5.41 15.97
C LYS A 210 -2.68 6.92 16.22
N ASN A 211 -1.53 7.58 16.38
CA ASN A 211 -1.49 9.03 16.56
C ASN A 211 -1.71 9.80 15.24
N ILE A 212 -1.85 9.10 14.11
CA ILE A 212 -2.05 9.65 12.76
C ILE A 212 -3.55 9.55 12.42
N ALA A 213 -4.33 10.54 12.86
CA ALA A 213 -5.80 10.50 12.73
C ALA A 213 -6.31 10.53 11.27
N LYS A 214 -5.47 10.93 10.32
CA LYS A 214 -5.80 11.01 8.89
C LYS A 214 -5.45 9.74 8.10
N LEU A 215 -4.90 8.71 8.74
CA LEU A 215 -4.47 7.51 8.03
C LEU A 215 -5.68 6.73 7.50
N HIS A 216 -5.80 6.63 6.17
CA HIS A 216 -6.85 5.90 5.47
C HIS A 216 -6.39 4.52 5.02
N VAL A 217 -5.12 4.41 4.62
CA VAL A 217 -4.55 3.18 4.07
C VAL A 217 -3.31 2.78 4.85
N LEU A 218 -3.30 1.55 5.35
CA LEU A 218 -2.17 0.94 6.04
C LEU A 218 -1.92 -0.47 5.47
N VAL A 219 -0.80 -0.62 4.78
CA VAL A 219 -0.38 -1.89 4.15
C VAL A 219 0.93 -2.36 4.78
N LEU A 220 0.85 -3.45 5.55
CA LEU A 220 1.98 -4.12 6.24
C LEU A 220 2.27 -5.52 5.67
N ARG A 221 1.54 -5.94 4.63
CA ARG A 221 1.57 -7.30 4.10
C ARG A 221 2.97 -7.84 3.81
N SER A 222 3.14 -9.14 3.84
CA SER A 222 4.36 -9.83 3.40
C SER A 222 5.62 -9.28 4.08
N ASN A 223 5.64 -9.39 5.41
CA ASN A 223 6.73 -8.96 6.30
C ASN A 223 6.92 -10.02 7.41
N LYS A 224 7.67 -9.70 8.48
CA LYS A 224 7.89 -10.55 9.65
C LYS A 224 7.25 -9.95 10.91
N PHE A 225 6.17 -9.16 10.77
CA PHE A 225 5.49 -8.59 11.93
C PHE A 225 4.91 -9.70 12.82
N ASN A 226 4.93 -9.51 14.13
CA ASN A 226 4.53 -10.54 15.09
C ASN A 226 3.82 -9.99 16.33
N GLY A 227 3.32 -10.92 17.15
CA GLY A 227 2.60 -10.61 18.39
C GLY A 227 1.15 -10.18 18.17
N HIS A 228 0.56 -9.59 19.21
CA HIS A 228 -0.85 -9.21 19.23
C HIS A 228 -1.08 -7.85 18.57
N ILE A 229 -2.25 -7.68 17.96
CA ILE A 229 -2.77 -6.38 17.53
C ILE A 229 -3.61 -5.79 18.69
N ASP A 230 -2.93 -5.38 19.76
CA ASP A 230 -3.57 -4.62 20.83
C ASP A 230 -2.70 -3.42 21.22
N CYS A 231 -3.33 -2.26 21.40
CA CYS A 231 -2.67 -1.01 21.72
C CYS A 231 -3.18 -0.48 23.07
N PRO A 232 -2.70 -1.02 24.21
CA PRO A 232 -3.34 -0.94 25.54
C PRO A 232 -3.30 0.43 26.27
N ARG A 233 -3.19 1.56 25.55
CA ARG A 233 -3.22 2.91 26.16
C ARG A 233 -3.92 3.93 25.25
N ASN A 234 -4.86 4.69 25.79
CA ASN A 234 -5.59 5.83 25.17
C ASN A 234 -6.64 5.45 24.11
N ASN A 235 -7.82 6.08 24.24
CA ASN A 235 -9.01 5.94 23.39
C ASN A 235 -8.86 6.56 21.98
N ASN A 236 -7.65 6.93 21.57
CA ASN A 236 -7.40 7.48 20.25
C ASN A 236 -6.91 6.37 19.33
N GLY A 237 -7.68 6.08 18.28
CA GLY A 237 -7.37 5.04 17.29
C GLY A 237 -7.25 5.60 15.88
N TRP A 238 -7.70 4.82 14.89
CA TRP A 238 -7.60 5.17 13.46
C TRP A 238 -8.97 5.51 12.86
N PRO A 239 -9.54 6.71 13.14
CA PRO A 239 -10.92 7.03 12.78
C PRO A 239 -11.18 7.04 11.28
N MET A 240 -10.14 7.26 10.47
CA MET A 240 -10.25 7.36 9.01
C MET A 240 -9.80 6.09 8.27
N LEU A 241 -9.44 5.00 8.96
CA LEU A 241 -8.89 3.82 8.29
C LEU A 241 -9.96 3.09 7.48
N GLN A 242 -9.66 2.83 6.20
CA GLN A 242 -10.55 2.17 5.24
C GLN A 242 -9.90 0.99 4.52
N ILE A 243 -8.57 0.99 4.39
CA ILE A 243 -7.81 -0.11 3.80
C ILE A 243 -6.76 -0.56 4.80
N PHE A 244 -6.89 -1.81 5.23
CA PHE A 244 -5.99 -2.43 6.20
C PHE A 244 -5.55 -3.80 5.71
N ASP A 245 -4.27 -3.92 5.36
CA ASP A 245 -3.69 -5.16 4.82
C ASP A 245 -2.49 -5.63 5.67
N LEU A 246 -2.69 -6.70 6.43
CA LEU A 246 -1.69 -7.36 7.26
C LEU A 246 -1.30 -8.75 6.74
N ALA A 247 -1.71 -9.10 5.51
CA ALA A 247 -1.55 -10.43 4.95
C ALA A 247 -0.10 -10.96 5.06
N SER A 248 0.10 -12.26 5.21
CA SER A 248 1.42 -12.90 5.16
C SER A 248 2.42 -12.29 6.15
N ASN A 249 2.07 -12.36 7.43
CA ASN A 249 2.92 -11.98 8.56
C ASN A 249 2.88 -13.11 9.62
N ASN A 250 3.45 -12.85 10.81
CA ASN A 250 3.47 -13.78 11.94
C ASN A 250 2.71 -13.20 13.15
N PHE A 251 1.67 -12.40 12.90
CA PHE A 251 0.81 -11.87 13.97
C PHE A 251 0.03 -13.01 14.64
N SER A 252 -0.26 -12.88 15.93
CA SER A 252 -0.90 -13.94 16.73
C SER A 252 -1.86 -13.39 17.77
N GLY A 253 -2.56 -14.31 18.44
CA GLY A 253 -3.52 -14.00 19.49
C GLY A 253 -4.87 -13.56 18.96
N LYS A 254 -5.70 -12.99 19.84
CA LYS A 254 -7.07 -12.61 19.50
C LYS A 254 -7.13 -11.25 18.83
N LEU A 255 -8.02 -11.11 17.86
CA LEU A 255 -8.37 -9.82 17.29
C LEU A 255 -9.30 -9.08 18.26
N HIS A 256 -8.87 -7.96 18.83
CA HIS A 256 -9.65 -7.25 19.87
C HIS A 256 -10.54 -6.14 19.31
N MET A 257 -11.73 -5.96 19.90
CA MET A 257 -12.67 -4.89 19.56
C MET A 257 -12.09 -3.48 19.80
N THR A 258 -11.15 -3.34 20.73
CA THR A 258 -10.52 -2.06 21.06
C THR A 258 -9.71 -1.48 19.89
N CYS A 259 -9.14 -2.33 19.04
CA CYS A 259 -8.42 -1.88 17.85
C CYS A 259 -9.38 -1.50 16.72
N LEU A 260 -10.28 -2.42 16.37
CA LEU A 260 -11.22 -2.27 15.23
C LEU A 260 -12.34 -1.26 15.49
N GLY A 261 -12.80 -1.13 16.73
CA GLY A 261 -13.89 -0.23 17.10
C GLY A 261 -13.56 1.26 16.99
N THR A 262 -12.33 1.61 16.59
CA THR A 262 -11.88 3.00 16.41
C THR A 262 -11.93 3.48 14.97
N TRP A 263 -12.39 2.65 14.03
CA TRP A 263 -12.45 2.98 12.60
C TRP A 263 -13.79 3.63 12.24
N ASP A 264 -13.97 4.87 12.67
CA ASP A 264 -15.23 5.61 12.59
C ASP A 264 -15.82 5.66 11.18
N VAL A 265 -14.98 5.83 10.15
CA VAL A 265 -15.46 5.90 8.76
C VAL A 265 -15.98 4.58 8.21
N MET A 266 -15.61 3.44 8.79
CA MET A 266 -16.18 2.14 8.40
C MET A 266 -17.53 1.86 9.06
N GLN A 267 -17.89 2.56 10.14
CA GLN A 267 -19.11 2.34 10.93
C GLN A 267 -20.36 2.99 10.28
N PRO A 268 -21.58 2.63 10.72
CA PRO A 268 -22.84 3.13 10.13
C PRO A 268 -22.96 4.65 10.18
N ASN A 269 -23.61 5.24 9.16
CA ASN A 269 -23.87 6.69 9.02
C ASN A 269 -22.64 7.61 8.88
N SER A 270 -21.51 7.09 8.37
CA SER A 270 -20.33 7.88 8.05
C SER A 270 -20.42 8.50 6.63
N ASP A 271 -21.17 9.59 6.47
CA ASP A 271 -21.21 10.32 5.17
C ASP A 271 -19.83 10.81 4.68
N LYS A 272 -18.84 10.81 5.57
CA LYS A 272 -17.45 11.27 5.33
C LYS A 272 -16.56 10.24 4.63
N GLY A 273 -16.82 8.93 4.78
CA GLY A 273 -15.89 7.88 4.32
C GLY A 273 -15.69 7.86 2.80
N GLN A 274 -16.77 8.05 2.03
CA GLN A 274 -16.72 8.01 0.56
C GLN A 274 -16.20 9.31 -0.07
N SER A 275 -16.35 10.48 0.57
CA SER A 275 -15.84 11.75 0.04
C SER A 275 -14.32 11.87 0.22
N GLU A 276 -13.80 11.41 1.36
CA GLU A 276 -12.38 11.50 1.71
C GLU A 276 -11.52 10.49 0.93
N LEU A 277 -11.98 9.24 0.77
CA LEU A 277 -11.27 8.26 -0.07
C LEU A 277 -11.25 8.69 -1.56
N LYS A 278 -12.31 9.34 -2.04
CA LYS A 278 -12.33 9.90 -3.40
C LYS A 278 -11.31 11.03 -3.56
N HIS A 279 -11.10 11.87 -2.55
CA HIS A 279 -10.04 12.89 -2.58
C HIS A 279 -8.64 12.26 -2.64
N LEU A 280 -8.44 11.14 -1.95
CA LEU A 280 -7.19 10.37 -2.05
C LEU A 280 -6.97 9.74 -3.43
N ILE A 281 -8.03 9.37 -4.14
CA ILE A 281 -7.97 8.77 -5.48
C ILE A 281 -7.97 9.85 -6.59
N ASN A 282 -8.53 11.02 -6.30
CA ASN A 282 -8.65 12.17 -7.19
C ASN A 282 -7.92 13.38 -6.59
N LEU A 283 -6.58 13.38 -6.58
CA LEU A 283 -5.86 14.67 -6.56
C LEU A 283 -6.12 15.36 -7.90
N ASP A 284 -7.28 16.02 -7.94
CA ASP A 284 -7.84 16.77 -9.05
C ASP A 284 -7.00 18.05 -9.21
N PHE A 285 -5.90 17.95 -9.96
CA PHE A 285 -5.24 19.14 -10.49
C PHE A 285 -6.16 19.70 -11.56
N GLY A 286 -7.11 20.55 -11.14
CA GLY A 286 -8.19 21.08 -11.97
C GLY A 286 -7.75 21.51 -13.38
N ASP A 287 -7.83 20.56 -14.30
CA ASP A 287 -8.07 20.68 -15.74
C ASP A 287 -8.15 19.23 -16.24
N ASP A 288 -9.24 18.91 -16.94
CA ASP A 288 -9.71 17.56 -17.28
C ASP A 288 -8.62 16.49 -17.54
N ASP A 289 -8.83 15.33 -16.91
CA ASP A 289 -8.46 13.97 -17.40
C ASP A 289 -7.20 13.24 -16.87
N PHE A 290 -6.70 13.55 -15.67
CA PHE A 290 -5.59 12.75 -15.08
C PHE A 290 -5.92 12.02 -13.78
N LYS A 291 -6.36 10.77 -13.89
CA LYS A 291 -6.47 9.81 -12.77
C LYS A 291 -5.10 9.19 -12.46
N TYR A 292 -4.36 9.76 -11.51
CA TYR A 292 -2.96 9.40 -11.18
C TYR A 292 -2.78 8.24 -10.16
N TYR A 293 -3.87 7.61 -9.70
CA TYR A 293 -3.84 6.69 -8.55
C TYR A 293 -3.95 5.19 -8.85
N GLU A 294 -4.05 4.77 -10.11
CA GLU A 294 -4.19 3.33 -10.43
C GLU A 294 -2.92 2.49 -10.15
N ASP A 295 -1.72 3.09 -10.09
CA ASP A 295 -0.46 2.32 -10.09
C ASP A 295 0.35 2.27 -8.77
N ALA A 296 -0.01 3.05 -7.74
CA ALA A 296 0.76 3.12 -6.48
C ALA A 296 0.23 2.20 -5.37
N ILE A 297 -0.99 1.71 -5.52
CA ILE A 297 -1.54 0.60 -4.75
C ILE A 297 -2.15 -0.32 -5.81
N PRO A 298 -1.76 -1.60 -5.93
CA PRO A 298 -2.43 -2.54 -6.83
C PRO A 298 -3.78 -2.92 -6.23
N VAL A 299 -4.66 -1.94 -6.13
CA VAL A 299 -6.07 -2.05 -5.86
C VAL A 299 -6.70 -1.78 -7.21
N ASN A 300 -7.12 -2.84 -7.92
CA ASN A 300 -7.89 -2.70 -9.15
C ASN A 300 -9.18 -1.92 -8.82
N ILE A 301 -9.20 -0.60 -9.08
CA ILE A 301 -10.38 0.25 -8.89
C ILE A 301 -11.31 0.04 -10.10
N LYS A 302 -11.97 -1.10 -10.16
CA LYS A 302 -13.18 -1.27 -10.99
C LYS A 302 -14.42 -1.15 -10.10
N GLY A 303 -14.66 0.07 -9.59
CA GLY A 303 -15.87 0.40 -8.82
C GLY A 303 -15.63 1.45 -7.74
N ASN A 304 -16.54 2.41 -7.62
CA ASN A 304 -16.43 3.59 -6.73
C ASN A 304 -16.57 3.31 -5.22
N LYS A 305 -16.30 2.10 -4.73
CA LYS A 305 -16.35 1.75 -3.30
C LYS A 305 -15.37 0.62 -3.04
N LEU A 306 -14.29 0.88 -2.31
CA LEU A 306 -13.45 -0.21 -1.83
C LEU A 306 -12.95 0.12 -0.43
N GLU A 307 -13.52 -0.56 0.54
CA GLU A 307 -12.99 -0.63 1.91
C GLU A 307 -12.65 -2.09 2.16
N LEU A 308 -11.41 -2.35 2.59
CA LEU A 308 -10.82 -3.69 2.59
C LEU A 308 -10.17 -3.99 3.92
N VAL A 309 -10.44 -5.19 4.43
CA VAL A 309 -9.68 -5.76 5.55
C VAL A 309 -9.12 -7.11 5.12
N LYS A 310 -7.80 -7.17 4.97
CA LYS A 310 -7.05 -8.36 4.57
C LYS A 310 -6.07 -8.71 5.67
N ILE A 311 -6.24 -9.85 6.33
CA ILE A 311 -5.27 -10.40 7.30
C ILE A 311 -4.86 -11.86 7.01
N PRO A 312 -4.94 -12.38 5.77
CA PRO A 312 -4.74 -13.80 5.55
C PRO A 312 -3.30 -14.22 5.81
N VAL A 313 -3.07 -15.51 6.06
CA VAL A 313 -1.73 -16.08 6.28
C VAL A 313 -1.04 -15.40 7.47
N ASN A 314 -1.63 -15.62 8.66
CA ASN A 314 -1.13 -15.19 9.98
C ASN A 314 -1.47 -16.30 11.00
N ASN A 315 -1.28 -16.02 12.30
CA ASN A 315 -1.53 -16.94 13.40
C ASN A 315 -2.62 -16.43 14.36
N PHE A 316 -3.60 -15.65 13.86
CA PHE A 316 -4.70 -15.17 14.70
C PHE A 316 -5.59 -16.31 15.18
N GLU A 317 -6.05 -16.23 16.42
CA GLU A 317 -6.87 -17.25 17.07
C GLU A 317 -8.11 -16.68 17.75
N GLY A 318 -9.01 -17.59 18.16
CA GLY A 318 -10.27 -17.24 18.81
C GLY A 318 -11.37 -16.81 17.82
N PRO A 319 -12.49 -16.27 18.33
CA PRO A 319 -13.62 -15.90 17.48
C PRO A 319 -13.37 -14.64 16.66
N ILE A 320 -13.98 -14.57 15.48
CA ILE A 320 -14.06 -13.34 14.69
C ILE A 320 -14.87 -12.29 15.47
N PRO A 321 -14.34 -11.08 15.71
CA PRO A 321 -15.05 -10.04 16.44
C PRO A 321 -16.33 -9.57 15.75
N GLU A 322 -17.44 -9.50 16.49
CA GLU A 322 -18.75 -9.04 15.97
C GLU A 322 -18.72 -7.61 15.41
N VAL A 323 -17.78 -6.77 15.89
CA VAL A 323 -17.61 -5.37 15.44
C VAL A 323 -17.35 -5.27 13.94
N ILE A 324 -16.74 -6.29 13.31
CA ILE A 324 -16.48 -6.30 11.86
C ILE A 324 -17.79 -6.31 11.08
N GLY A 325 -18.82 -6.98 11.59
CA GLY A 325 -20.14 -6.97 10.96
C GLY A 325 -20.87 -5.63 11.06
N LYS A 326 -20.40 -4.70 11.90
CA LYS A 326 -20.93 -3.33 11.95
C LYS A 326 -20.34 -2.44 10.86
N PHE A 327 -19.33 -2.90 10.13
CA PHE A 327 -18.71 -2.10 9.08
C PHE A 327 -19.58 -2.12 7.82
N GLU A 328 -20.47 -1.14 7.69
CA GLU A 328 -21.43 -1.05 6.58
C GLU A 328 -20.78 -0.77 5.23
N ALA A 329 -19.60 -0.15 5.24
CA ALA A 329 -18.88 0.23 4.05
C ALA A 329 -17.76 -0.75 3.64
N LEU A 330 -17.56 -1.82 4.44
CA LEU A 330 -16.65 -2.94 4.16
C LEU A 330 -17.09 -3.74 2.91
N ASP A 331 -16.27 -3.74 1.87
CA ASP A 331 -16.58 -4.38 0.59
C ASP A 331 -16.00 -5.81 0.51
N ALA A 332 -14.77 -6.01 0.99
CA ALA A 332 -14.14 -7.34 1.02
C ALA A 332 -13.40 -7.64 2.33
N LEU A 333 -13.54 -8.89 2.78
CA LEU A 333 -12.96 -9.39 4.02
C LEU A 333 -12.24 -10.73 3.77
N ASN A 334 -10.94 -10.79 4.05
CA ASN A 334 -10.16 -12.01 3.89
C ASN A 334 -9.34 -12.34 5.15
N PHE A 335 -9.77 -13.37 5.87
CA PHE A 335 -9.20 -13.89 7.12
C PHE A 335 -8.57 -15.28 6.95
N SER A 336 -8.42 -15.71 5.70
CA SER A 336 -7.97 -17.04 5.34
C SER A 336 -6.57 -17.39 5.87
N HIS A 337 -6.25 -18.67 6.03
CA HIS A 337 -4.99 -19.15 6.60
C HIS A 337 -4.65 -18.49 7.96
N ASN A 338 -5.56 -18.62 8.92
CA ASN A 338 -5.38 -18.26 10.33
C ASN A 338 -5.89 -19.42 11.20
N ALA A 339 -5.87 -19.26 12.53
CA ALA A 339 -6.40 -20.20 13.52
C ALA A 339 -7.72 -19.69 14.16
N PHE A 340 -8.51 -18.90 13.43
CA PHE A 340 -9.82 -18.45 13.91
C PHE A 340 -10.74 -19.64 14.21
N THR A 341 -11.55 -19.52 15.25
CA THR A 341 -12.49 -20.54 15.72
C THR A 341 -13.88 -19.95 15.95
N GLY A 342 -14.88 -20.79 16.20
CA GLY A 342 -16.25 -20.34 16.43
C GLY A 342 -17.04 -20.06 15.14
N SER A 343 -18.19 -19.42 15.31
CA SER A 343 -19.15 -19.19 14.23
C SER A 343 -18.91 -17.88 13.49
N ILE A 344 -19.36 -17.82 12.24
CA ILE A 344 -19.47 -16.58 11.48
C ILE A 344 -20.45 -15.64 12.22
N PRO A 345 -20.06 -14.40 12.55
CA PRO A 345 -20.97 -13.45 13.18
C PRO A 345 -22.22 -13.20 12.32
N THR A 346 -23.39 -13.23 12.94
CA THR A 346 -24.67 -12.96 12.26
C THR A 346 -24.79 -11.52 11.77
N THR A 347 -23.92 -10.63 12.25
CA THR A 347 -23.83 -9.22 11.85
C THR A 347 -23.24 -9.00 10.45
N PHE A 348 -22.77 -10.03 9.75
CA PHE A 348 -22.14 -9.93 8.42
C PHE A 348 -23.14 -9.66 7.27
N GLY A 349 -23.92 -8.58 7.36
CA GLY A 349 -25.05 -8.30 6.47
C GLY A 349 -24.70 -7.95 5.02
N ASN A 350 -23.62 -7.20 4.79
CA ASN A 350 -23.33 -6.48 3.52
C ASN A 350 -22.01 -6.88 2.83
N LEU A 351 -21.33 -7.95 3.25
CA LEU A 351 -20.06 -8.35 2.65
C LEU A 351 -20.26 -8.84 1.21
N ARG A 352 -19.35 -8.48 0.30
CA ARG A 352 -19.32 -9.01 -1.08
C ARG A 352 -18.34 -10.14 -1.31
N GLU A 353 -17.37 -10.29 -0.41
CA GLU A 353 -16.40 -11.39 -0.44
C GLU A 353 -16.04 -11.80 1.00
N LEU A 354 -15.96 -13.11 1.24
CA LEU A 354 -15.48 -13.71 2.47
C LEU A 354 -14.52 -14.85 2.13
N GLY A 355 -13.34 -14.86 2.77
CA GLY A 355 -12.44 -16.01 2.78
C GLY A 355 -11.90 -16.28 4.18
N SER A 356 -12.03 -17.51 4.68
CA SER A 356 -11.54 -17.94 6.00
C SER A 356 -11.30 -19.46 6.03
N TYR A 357 -10.57 -19.96 7.03
CA TYR A 357 -10.37 -21.40 7.28
C TYR A 357 -10.86 -21.76 8.69
N SER A 358 -11.29 -23.01 8.88
CA SER A 358 -11.66 -23.61 10.18
C SER A 358 -12.85 -23.00 10.93
N LEU A 359 -13.74 -22.28 10.24
CA LEU A 359 -15.01 -21.81 10.81
C LEU A 359 -15.96 -22.98 11.05
N VAL A 360 -16.81 -22.87 12.07
CA VAL A 360 -17.75 -23.91 12.47
C VAL A 360 -19.17 -23.37 12.71
N GLY A 361 -20.18 -24.23 12.56
CA GLY A 361 -21.58 -23.89 12.83
C GLY A 361 -22.35 -23.41 11.60
N PRO A 362 -23.60 -22.95 11.81
CA PRO A 362 -24.48 -22.57 10.70
C PRO A 362 -24.01 -21.29 10.01
N ILE A 363 -24.05 -21.28 8.67
CA ILE A 363 -23.90 -20.05 7.88
C ILE A 363 -25.14 -19.18 8.09
N PRO A 364 -25.01 -17.90 8.48
CA PRO A 364 -26.15 -17.00 8.69
C PRO A 364 -27.05 -16.90 7.44
N THR A 365 -28.36 -17.14 7.60
CA THR A 365 -29.32 -17.22 6.49
C THR A 365 -29.94 -15.87 6.11
N SER A 366 -29.81 -14.85 6.95
CA SER A 366 -30.38 -13.51 6.74
C SER A 366 -29.36 -12.48 6.23
N THR A 367 -28.31 -12.92 5.53
CA THR A 367 -27.18 -12.06 5.13
C THR A 367 -26.80 -12.26 3.66
N GLN A 368 -26.01 -11.33 3.09
CA GLN A 368 -25.49 -11.45 1.72
C GLN A 368 -24.61 -12.70 1.49
N LEU A 369 -24.14 -13.36 2.55
CA LEU A 369 -23.36 -14.61 2.48
C LEU A 369 -24.10 -15.72 1.72
N GLN A 370 -25.43 -15.69 1.69
CA GLN A 370 -26.25 -16.62 0.91
C GLN A 370 -26.09 -16.46 -0.61
N SER A 371 -25.55 -15.34 -1.08
CA SER A 371 -25.25 -15.09 -2.50
C SER A 371 -23.88 -15.59 -2.95
N PHE A 372 -23.02 -16.01 -2.01
CA PHE A 372 -21.67 -16.46 -2.34
C PHE A 372 -21.66 -17.89 -2.86
N SER A 373 -20.68 -18.20 -3.70
CA SER A 373 -20.46 -19.58 -4.19
C SER A 373 -19.93 -20.50 -3.08
N GLU A 374 -20.13 -21.81 -3.23
CA GLU A 374 -19.56 -22.83 -2.32
C GLU A 374 -18.03 -22.65 -2.13
N ALA A 375 -17.31 -22.18 -3.16
CA ALA A 375 -15.86 -21.95 -3.12
C ALA A 375 -15.43 -20.91 -2.07
N SER A 376 -16.28 -19.93 -1.75
CA SER A 376 -15.99 -18.92 -0.72
C SER A 376 -15.91 -19.51 0.70
N PHE A 377 -16.44 -20.72 0.89
CA PHE A 377 -16.47 -21.43 2.16
C PHE A 377 -15.59 -22.68 2.16
N GLU A 378 -14.85 -22.93 1.08
CA GLU A 378 -13.98 -24.10 0.93
C GLU A 378 -12.97 -24.18 2.09
N ASN A 379 -12.64 -25.40 2.53
CA ASN A 379 -11.77 -25.68 3.68
C ASN A 379 -12.31 -25.30 5.08
N ASN A 380 -13.60 -24.97 5.21
CA ASN A 380 -14.29 -24.83 6.50
C ASN A 380 -15.19 -26.05 6.75
N THR A 381 -14.60 -27.19 7.10
CA THR A 381 -15.31 -28.48 7.20
C THR A 381 -16.39 -28.52 8.29
N GLY A 382 -16.33 -27.62 9.28
CA GLY A 382 -17.33 -27.51 10.34
C GLY A 382 -18.48 -26.56 10.04
N LEU A 383 -18.50 -25.88 8.87
CA LEU A 383 -19.62 -25.06 8.46
C LEU A 383 -20.76 -25.93 7.91
N CYS A 384 -21.99 -25.48 8.13
CA CYS A 384 -23.19 -26.14 7.65
C CYS A 384 -24.27 -25.12 7.27
N GLY A 385 -25.25 -25.57 6.48
CA GLY A 385 -26.33 -24.75 5.96
C GLY A 385 -25.99 -24.08 4.62
N PRO A 386 -27.00 -23.56 3.90
CA PRO A 386 -26.81 -22.93 2.61
C PRO A 386 -25.82 -21.75 2.68
N PRO A 387 -24.99 -21.52 1.64
CA PRO A 387 -24.99 -22.16 0.33
C PRO A 387 -24.27 -23.51 0.27
N LEU A 388 -23.72 -24.02 1.38
CA LEU A 388 -23.12 -25.35 1.43
C LEU A 388 -24.19 -26.45 1.41
N LYS A 389 -23.84 -27.62 0.87
CA LYS A 389 -24.69 -28.82 0.87
C LYS A 389 -24.73 -29.55 2.22
N THR A 390 -23.80 -29.24 3.12
CA THR A 390 -23.70 -29.83 4.45
C THR A 390 -24.87 -29.38 5.33
N MET A 391 -25.71 -30.29 5.82
CA MET A 391 -26.85 -29.94 6.68
C MET A 391 -26.43 -29.75 8.15
N CYS A 392 -26.97 -28.73 8.81
CA CYS A 392 -26.74 -28.50 10.24
C CYS A 392 -27.52 -29.50 11.10
N GLY A 393 -26.90 -30.00 12.16
CA GLY A 393 -27.55 -30.87 13.15
C GLY A 393 -27.32 -32.38 12.99
N LEU A 394 -26.41 -32.80 12.10
CA LEU A 394 -25.95 -34.19 12.06
C LEU A 394 -24.71 -34.37 12.95
N PRO A 395 -24.65 -35.42 13.79
CA PRO A 395 -23.42 -35.77 14.51
C PRO A 395 -22.30 -36.09 13.50
N PRO A 396 -21.02 -35.84 13.84
CA PRO A 396 -19.91 -36.15 12.94
C PRO A 396 -19.97 -37.63 12.58
N ALA A 397 -19.91 -37.93 11.28
CA ALA A 397 -19.85 -39.31 10.80
C ALA A 397 -18.67 -40.00 11.49
N LYS A 398 -18.93 -41.09 12.21
CA LYS A 398 -17.87 -41.95 12.72
C LYS A 398 -17.06 -42.42 11.52
N GLU A 399 -15.76 -42.15 11.52
CA GLU A 399 -14.83 -42.88 10.69
C GLU A 399 -14.94 -44.36 11.10
N ASP A 400 -15.35 -45.21 10.16
CA ASP A 400 -15.33 -46.65 10.34
C ASP A 400 -13.87 -47.09 10.52
N SER A 401 -13.48 -47.34 11.76
CA SER A 401 -12.28 -48.11 12.09
C SER A 401 -12.39 -49.49 11.45
N PRO A 402 -11.35 -50.01 10.77
CA PRO A 402 -11.39 -51.33 10.16
C PRO A 402 -11.62 -52.40 11.23
N SER A 403 -12.60 -53.26 10.99
CA SER A 403 -12.96 -54.40 11.83
C SER A 403 -11.76 -55.30 12.11
N GLU A 404 -11.56 -55.63 13.38
CA GLU A 404 -10.79 -56.79 13.82
C GLU A 404 -11.34 -58.05 13.14
N SER A 405 -10.50 -58.78 12.42
CA SER A 405 -10.74 -60.18 12.07
C SER A 405 -9.81 -61.06 12.91
N GLU A 406 -10.40 -61.78 13.86
CA GLU A 406 -9.76 -62.78 14.70
C GLU A 406 -9.24 -63.99 13.92
N THR A 407 -8.04 -64.43 14.33
CA THR A 407 -7.57 -65.82 14.47
C THR A 407 -7.26 -66.68 13.23
N GLY A 408 -6.00 -67.14 13.21
CA GLY A 408 -5.52 -68.28 12.42
C GLY A 408 -4.16 -68.72 12.92
N SER A 409 -4.14 -69.46 14.04
CA SER A 409 -2.96 -70.14 14.59
C SER A 409 -2.59 -71.34 13.72
N ILE A 410 -1.33 -71.47 13.29
CA ILE A 410 -0.70 -72.78 12.99
C ILE A 410 0.76 -72.77 13.45
N ILE A 411 1.06 -73.77 14.29
CA ILE A 411 2.36 -74.20 14.82
C ILE A 411 3.07 -75.07 13.76
N HIS A 412 4.33 -74.80 13.47
CA HIS A 412 5.46 -75.73 13.69
C HIS A 412 6.81 -75.07 13.45
#